data_AF-A0A0H1QZN5-F1
#
_entry.id   AF-A0A0H1QZN5-F1
#
_cell.length_a   1.000
_cell.length_b   1.000
_cell.length_c   1.000
_cell.angle_alpha   90.00
_cell.angle_beta   90.00
_cell.angle_gamma   90.00
#
_symmetry.space_group_name_H-M   'P 1'
#
loop_
_entity.id
_entity.type
_entity.pdbx_description
1 polymer ?
#
loop_
_entity_poly.entity_id
_entity_poly.type
_entity_poly.pdbx_seq_one_letter_code
_entity_poly.pdbx_strand_id
1 'polypeptide(L)'
;MDINDLMDEILQQSTSEGHFTLDELLHYSSSHSPTGIGVSKEKGQTFFLIFSGGEPDGAMFVDTMGTLFGDSAVLRLTGREEFELFPVTPPIVDALVSRCRVFDKSHLKKNGRFDIPTVGTPARQRIGVLCLIVRDGRTPLAGAHVAIRKGKLVMTSDVTDSGGKVSFRLLNGRYMCVVSDRIGERTRCIIEFHEPQVEKYVDIGGTEDEFR
;
A
#
# COMPACT_ATOMS: atom_id res chain seq x y z
N MET A 1 28.05 11.01 -24.79
CA MET A 1 27.95 10.02 -23.72
C MET A 1 26.49 9.66 -23.61
N ASP A 2 26.15 8.40 -23.82
CA ASP A 2 24.79 7.91 -23.66
C ASP A 2 24.41 7.99 -22.17
N ILE A 3 23.13 8.12 -21.86
CA ILE A 3 22.67 8.12 -20.46
C ILE A 3 22.92 6.76 -19.80
N ASN A 4 22.87 5.67 -20.57
CA ASN A 4 23.21 4.35 -20.06
C ASN A 4 24.69 4.27 -19.69
N ASP A 5 25.59 4.84 -20.50
CA ASP A 5 27.03 4.86 -20.21
C ASP A 5 27.31 5.61 -18.89
N LEU A 6 26.68 6.78 -18.71
CA LEU A 6 26.81 7.57 -17.48
C LEU A 6 26.31 6.80 -16.26
N MET A 7 25.15 6.14 -16.38
CA MET A 7 24.58 5.38 -15.27
C MET A 7 25.45 4.16 -14.96
N ASP A 8 25.94 3.43 -15.95
CA ASP A 8 26.82 2.29 -15.74
C ASP A 8 28.14 2.70 -15.06
N GLU A 9 28.73 3.85 -15.40
CA GLU A 9 29.90 4.39 -14.70
C GLU A 9 29.63 4.70 -13.22
N ILE A 10 28.46 5.25 -12.90
CA ILE A 10 28.04 5.51 -11.51
C ILE A 10 27.88 4.19 -10.75
N LEU A 11 27.22 3.21 -11.38
CA LEU A 11 26.89 1.93 -10.75
C LEU A 11 28.12 1.05 -10.54
N GLN A 12 29.13 1.11 -11.42
CA GLN A 12 30.41 0.38 -11.27
C GLN A 12 31.19 0.77 -10.02
N GLN A 13 30.95 1.96 -9.46
CA GLN A 13 31.58 2.42 -8.22
C GLN A 13 30.87 1.92 -6.96
N SER A 14 29.75 1.21 -7.13
CA SER A 14 28.91 0.73 -6.05
C SER A 14 28.80 -0.79 -6.04
N THR A 15 28.51 -1.35 -4.87
CA THR A 15 28.21 -2.77 -4.70
C THR A 15 26.71 -2.92 -4.51
N SER A 16 26.09 -3.83 -5.26
CA SER A 16 24.67 -4.15 -5.15
C SER A 16 24.28 -4.58 -3.73
N GLU A 17 23.22 -3.99 -3.20
CA GLU A 17 22.62 -4.35 -1.90
C GLU A 17 21.62 -5.52 -2.01
N GLY A 18 21.17 -5.84 -3.22
CA GLY A 18 20.22 -6.92 -3.46
C GLY A 18 19.29 -6.67 -4.63
N HIS A 19 18.47 -7.69 -4.89
CA HIS A 19 17.44 -7.68 -5.93
C HIS A 19 16.07 -7.66 -5.27
N PHE A 20 15.18 -6.83 -5.80
CA PHE A 20 13.86 -6.57 -5.23
C PHE A 20 12.84 -6.42 -6.35
N THR A 21 11.63 -6.94 -6.17
CA THR A 21 10.49 -6.47 -6.97
C THR A 21 10.20 -5.00 -6.65
N LEU A 22 9.45 -4.29 -7.51
CA LEU A 22 9.06 -2.90 -7.22
C LEU A 22 8.39 -2.74 -5.84
N ASP A 23 7.46 -3.63 -5.49
CA ASP A 23 6.75 -3.59 -4.21
C ASP A 23 7.70 -3.81 -3.02
N GLU A 24 8.62 -4.78 -3.13
CA GLU A 24 9.63 -5.05 -2.09
C GLU A 24 10.60 -3.88 -1.95
N LEU A 25 11.01 -3.27 -3.06
CA LEU A 25 11.94 -2.14 -3.06
C LEU A 25 11.33 -0.92 -2.38
N LEU A 26 10.06 -0.60 -2.67
CA LEU A 26 9.34 0.48 -2.01
C LEU A 26 9.10 0.19 -0.52
N HIS A 27 8.88 -1.07 -0.15
CA HIS A 27 8.74 -1.45 1.25
C HIS A 27 10.07 -1.36 2.00
N TYR A 28 11.14 -1.90 1.41
CA TYR A 28 12.51 -1.81 1.93
C TYR A 28 12.93 -0.36 2.12
N SER A 29 12.65 0.50 1.12
CA SER A 29 13.04 1.90 1.14
C SER A 29 12.35 2.69 2.25
N SER A 30 11.09 2.38 2.53
CA SER A 30 10.33 3.00 3.63
C SER A 30 10.86 2.63 5.02
N SER A 31 11.59 1.52 5.16
CA SER A 31 12.09 1.01 6.44
C SER A 31 13.56 1.33 6.69
N HIS A 32 14.37 1.42 5.64
CA HIS A 32 15.83 1.56 5.73
C HIS A 32 16.34 2.93 5.24
N SER A 33 15.47 3.74 4.64
CA SER A 33 15.82 5.05 4.08
C SER A 33 17.06 5.07 3.16
N PRO A 34 17.18 4.12 2.19
CA PRO A 34 18.35 4.06 1.32
C PRO A 34 18.47 5.30 0.43
N THR A 35 19.71 5.67 0.14
CA THR A 35 20.05 6.66 -0.88
C THR A 35 20.83 5.94 -1.97
N GLY A 36 20.24 5.86 -3.16
CA GLY A 36 20.76 4.98 -4.20
C GLY A 36 19.88 4.90 -5.44
N ILE A 37 20.19 3.92 -6.30
CA ILE A 37 19.57 3.74 -7.60
C ILE A 37 19.15 2.28 -7.72
N GLY A 38 17.85 2.04 -7.87
CA GLY A 38 17.30 0.76 -8.32
C GLY A 38 17.37 0.68 -9.84
N VAL A 39 17.89 -0.42 -10.37
CA VAL A 39 18.10 -0.62 -11.81
C VAL A 39 17.39 -1.87 -12.27
N SER A 40 16.55 -1.76 -13.30
CA SER A 40 15.94 -2.93 -13.96
C SER A 40 16.29 -2.91 -15.45
N LYS A 41 16.90 -3.99 -15.95
CA LYS A 41 17.31 -4.13 -17.35
C LYS A 41 16.51 -5.26 -18.00
N GLU A 42 15.71 -4.96 -19.02
CA GLU A 42 14.96 -5.96 -19.78
C GLU A 42 15.00 -5.67 -21.29
N LYS A 43 15.48 -6.63 -22.10
CA LYS A 43 15.41 -6.65 -23.58
C LYS A 43 15.53 -5.27 -24.30
N GLY A 44 16.60 -4.54 -24.01
CA GLY A 44 16.88 -3.23 -24.65
C GLY A 44 16.16 -2.05 -24.02
N GLN A 45 15.56 -2.25 -22.84
CA GLN A 45 14.97 -1.24 -21.99
C GLN A 45 15.65 -1.23 -20.64
N THR A 46 15.92 -0.05 -20.11
CA THR A 46 16.49 0.11 -18.76
C THR A 46 15.63 1.09 -17.97
N PHE A 47 15.21 0.66 -16.78
CA PHE A 47 14.59 1.52 -15.79
C PHE A 47 15.57 1.85 -14.69
N PHE A 48 15.56 3.12 -14.30
CA PHE A 48 16.27 3.62 -13.14
C PHE A 48 15.28 4.27 -12.20
N LEU A 49 15.27 3.85 -10.94
CA LEU A 49 14.48 4.45 -9.87
C LEU A 49 15.44 5.00 -8.82
N ILE A 50 15.43 6.30 -8.61
CA ILE A 50 16.39 7.01 -7.78
C ILE A 50 15.75 7.27 -6.42
N PHE A 51 16.40 6.80 -5.37
CA PHE A 51 15.97 6.95 -3.98
C PHE A 51 16.83 7.99 -3.26
N SER A 52 16.19 8.98 -2.63
CA SER A 52 16.84 9.94 -1.72
C SER A 52 16.23 9.78 -0.34
N GLY A 53 17.01 9.30 0.63
CA GLY A 53 16.52 9.06 2.00
C GLY A 53 15.33 8.10 2.11
N GLY A 54 15.23 7.13 1.19
CA GLY A 54 14.14 6.14 1.11
C GLY A 54 12.95 6.54 0.25
N GLU A 55 12.92 7.78 -0.22
CA GLU A 55 11.86 8.27 -1.09
C GLU A 55 12.26 8.11 -2.56
N PRO A 56 11.39 7.52 -3.41
CA PRO A 56 11.66 7.37 -4.84
C PRO A 56 11.45 8.71 -5.56
N ASP A 57 12.40 9.61 -5.38
CA ASP A 57 12.32 11.01 -5.82
C ASP A 57 12.68 11.21 -7.29
N GLY A 58 13.26 10.22 -7.97
CA GLY A 58 13.58 10.30 -9.38
C GLY A 58 13.31 9.01 -10.15
N ALA A 59 13.03 9.13 -11.44
CA ALA A 59 12.84 7.99 -12.33
C ALA A 59 13.33 8.28 -13.75
N MET A 60 13.94 7.29 -14.40
CA MET A 60 14.30 7.33 -15.81
C MET A 60 13.92 6.01 -16.48
N PHE A 61 13.48 6.10 -17.73
CA PHE A 61 13.23 4.94 -18.58
C PHE A 61 13.92 5.17 -19.91
N VAL A 62 14.78 4.24 -20.30
CA VAL A 62 15.55 4.31 -21.54
C VAL A 62 15.17 3.14 -22.42
N ASP A 63 14.82 3.41 -23.67
CA ASP A 63 14.57 2.41 -24.71
C ASP A 63 15.20 2.84 -26.04
N THR A 64 14.91 2.09 -27.11
CA THR A 64 15.41 2.41 -28.46
C THR A 64 14.83 3.70 -29.06
N MET A 65 13.73 4.22 -28.49
CA MET A 65 13.04 5.43 -28.96
C MET A 65 13.52 6.68 -28.20
N GLY A 66 14.17 6.51 -27.05
CA GLY A 66 14.83 7.58 -26.31
C GLY A 66 14.72 7.41 -24.80
N THR A 67 14.78 8.53 -24.07
CA THR A 67 14.71 8.56 -22.61
C THR A 67 13.50 9.35 -22.13
N LEU A 68 12.75 8.75 -21.19
CA LEU A 68 11.73 9.42 -20.40
C LEU A 68 12.26 9.70 -19.00
N PHE A 69 11.75 10.78 -18.39
CA PHE A 69 12.16 11.26 -17.08
C PHE A 69 10.94 11.49 -16.17
N GLY A 70 11.13 11.33 -14.87
CA GLY A 70 10.13 11.64 -13.84
C GLY A 70 8.86 10.81 -13.98
N ASP A 71 7.71 11.45 -13.80
CA ASP A 71 6.40 10.78 -13.82
C ASP A 71 6.15 10.02 -15.14
N SER A 72 6.65 10.54 -16.27
CA SER A 72 6.52 9.86 -17.57
C SER A 72 7.30 8.53 -17.63
N ALA A 73 8.43 8.45 -16.95
CA ALA A 73 9.18 7.20 -16.80
C ALA A 73 8.42 6.23 -15.88
N VAL A 74 7.90 6.72 -14.74
CA VAL A 74 7.13 5.89 -13.80
C VAL A 74 5.92 5.23 -14.47
N LEU A 75 5.21 5.95 -15.34
CA LEU A 75 4.06 5.43 -16.08
C LEU A 75 4.39 4.25 -17.00
N ARG A 76 5.67 4.02 -17.32
CA ARG A 76 6.12 2.87 -18.12
C ARG A 76 6.32 1.60 -17.31
N LEU A 77 6.43 1.70 -15.99
CA LEU A 77 6.53 0.52 -15.14
C LEU A 77 5.31 -0.37 -15.36
N THR A 78 5.51 -1.68 -15.32
CA THR A 78 4.49 -2.72 -15.45
C THR A 78 4.18 -3.38 -14.11
N GLY A 79 5.07 -3.25 -13.13
CA GLY A 79 5.01 -3.89 -11.82
C GLY A 79 5.59 -5.30 -11.82
N ARG A 80 6.24 -5.72 -12.92
CA ARG A 80 6.92 -7.00 -13.06
C ARG A 80 8.44 -6.86 -13.09
N GLU A 81 8.92 -5.63 -13.01
CA GLU A 81 10.33 -5.31 -12.99
C GLU A 81 10.97 -5.84 -11.70
N GLU A 82 12.11 -6.50 -11.85
CA GLU A 82 13.04 -6.76 -10.76
C GLU A 82 14.13 -5.69 -10.82
N PHE A 83 14.36 -5.05 -9.69
CA PHE A 83 15.32 -3.98 -9.50
C PHE A 83 16.49 -4.47 -8.68
N GLU A 84 17.69 -4.25 -9.18
CA GLU A 84 18.92 -4.35 -8.42
C GLU A 84 19.23 -2.99 -7.79
N LEU A 85 19.39 -2.93 -6.46
CA LEU A 85 19.62 -1.69 -5.73
C LEU A 85 21.11 -1.42 -5.52
N PHE A 86 21.57 -0.26 -5.95
CA PHE A 86 22.95 0.21 -5.76
C PHE A 86 22.97 1.46 -4.88
N PRO A 87 23.63 1.44 -3.72
CA PRO A 87 23.86 2.63 -2.92
C PRO A 87 24.69 3.64 -3.67
N VAL A 88 24.30 4.91 -3.64
CA VAL A 88 25.03 5.98 -4.32
C VAL A 88 25.15 7.17 -3.38
N THR A 89 26.25 7.91 -3.49
CA THR A 89 26.47 9.05 -2.60
C THR A 89 25.38 10.12 -2.79
N PRO A 90 24.92 10.79 -1.72
CA PRO A 90 23.85 11.79 -1.80
C PRO A 90 24.07 12.87 -2.86
N PRO A 91 25.28 13.44 -3.06
CA PRO A 91 25.48 14.47 -4.10
C PRO A 91 25.18 13.99 -5.52
N ILE A 92 25.46 12.74 -5.84
CA ILE A 92 25.14 12.16 -7.15
C ILE A 92 23.63 11.96 -7.26
N VAL A 93 22.99 11.42 -6.22
CA VAL A 93 21.53 11.24 -6.18
C VAL A 93 20.80 12.57 -6.35
N ASP A 94 21.20 13.61 -5.62
CA ASP A 94 20.58 14.94 -5.70
C ASP A 94 20.70 15.55 -7.11
N ALA A 95 21.87 15.39 -7.74
CA ALA A 95 22.10 15.81 -9.11
C ALA A 95 21.20 15.07 -10.10
N LEU A 96 21.01 13.76 -9.93
CA LEU A 96 20.11 12.95 -10.76
C LEU A 96 18.64 13.37 -10.56
N VAL A 97 18.18 13.43 -9.32
CA VAL A 97 16.80 13.81 -8.97
C VAL A 97 16.45 15.18 -9.54
N SER A 98 17.38 16.14 -9.55
CA SER A 98 17.15 17.47 -10.13
C SER A 98 16.71 17.45 -11.61
N ARG A 99 17.04 16.38 -12.35
CA ARG A 99 16.74 16.22 -13.78
C ARG A 99 15.62 15.23 -14.07
N CYS A 100 15.26 14.37 -13.12
CA CYS A 100 14.33 13.27 -13.34
C CYS A 100 13.28 13.11 -12.25
N ARG A 101 12.95 14.23 -11.59
CA ARG A 101 12.08 14.23 -10.42
C ARG A 101 10.73 13.59 -10.69
N VAL A 102 10.30 12.73 -9.78
CA VAL A 102 8.93 12.20 -9.70
C VAL A 102 8.14 13.12 -8.78
N PHE A 103 7.10 13.77 -9.32
CA PHE A 103 6.23 14.64 -8.53
C PHE A 103 5.04 13.86 -7.96
N ASP A 104 4.47 12.96 -8.75
CA ASP A 104 3.32 12.14 -8.35
C ASP A 104 3.75 10.71 -8.02
N LYS A 105 4.17 10.53 -6.76
CA LYS A 105 4.55 9.23 -6.19
C LYS A 105 3.37 8.24 -6.12
N SER A 106 2.13 8.67 -6.35
CA SER A 106 1.00 7.74 -6.41
C SER A 106 1.11 6.76 -7.58
N HIS A 107 1.82 7.14 -8.64
CA HIS A 107 2.08 6.28 -9.81
C HIS A 107 2.99 5.09 -9.50
N LEU A 108 3.85 5.19 -8.47
CA LEU A 108 4.70 4.10 -7.99
C LEU A 108 3.97 3.14 -7.07
N LYS A 109 2.90 3.62 -6.41
CA LYS A 109 2.01 2.81 -5.59
C LYS A 109 1.05 2.05 -6.49
N LYS A 110 1.59 1.13 -7.29
CA LYS A 110 0.76 0.07 -7.84
C LYS A 110 0.29 -0.76 -6.66
N ASN A 111 -1.02 -0.87 -6.49
CA ASN A 111 -1.59 -1.68 -5.42
C ASN A 111 -1.09 -3.12 -5.62
N GLY A 112 -0.04 -3.50 -4.88
CA GLY A 112 0.50 -4.84 -4.87
C GLY A 112 -0.64 -5.84 -4.69
N ARG A 113 -0.84 -6.68 -5.71
CA ARG A 113 -1.77 -7.81 -5.72
C ARG A 113 -3.16 -7.53 -5.12
N PHE A 114 -3.98 -6.73 -5.79
CA PHE A 114 -5.36 -7.13 -6.12
C PHE A 114 -5.69 -6.48 -7.47
N ASP A 115 -6.33 -7.27 -8.34
CA ASP A 115 -6.87 -6.87 -9.65
C ASP A 115 -5.91 -6.96 -10.84
N ILE A 116 -5.58 -8.21 -11.23
CA ILE A 116 -5.71 -8.52 -12.66
C ILE A 116 -7.20 -8.36 -12.97
N PRO A 117 -7.62 -7.44 -13.86
CA PRO A 117 -8.99 -7.44 -14.31
C PRO A 117 -9.19 -8.71 -15.15
N THR A 118 -9.74 -9.75 -14.54
CA THR A 118 -10.37 -10.83 -15.29
C THR A 118 -11.42 -10.18 -16.19
N VAL A 119 -11.41 -10.48 -17.49
CA VAL A 119 -12.47 -10.04 -18.40
C VAL A 119 -13.79 -10.61 -17.88
N GLY A 120 -14.50 -9.76 -17.15
CA GLY A 120 -15.59 -10.10 -16.23
C GLY A 120 -15.76 -8.93 -15.28
N THR A 121 -16.60 -7.97 -15.69
CA THR A 121 -17.02 -6.73 -15.01
C THR A 121 -16.32 -6.41 -13.68
N PRO A 122 -15.37 -5.45 -13.62
CA PRO A 122 -14.76 -5.07 -12.36
C PRO A 122 -15.83 -4.56 -11.40
N ALA A 123 -15.80 -5.03 -10.16
CA ALA A 123 -16.53 -4.41 -9.06
C ALA A 123 -15.95 -3.01 -8.87
N ARG A 124 -16.47 -2.04 -9.65
CA ARG A 124 -16.20 -0.60 -9.50
C ARG A 124 -16.07 -0.29 -8.03
N GLN A 125 -15.03 0.45 -7.63
CA GLN A 125 -14.95 0.98 -6.28
C GLN A 125 -16.24 1.77 -6.02
N ARG A 126 -17.15 1.16 -5.26
CA ARG A 126 -18.48 1.69 -4.99
C ARG A 126 -18.52 1.97 -3.50
N ILE A 127 -18.93 3.19 -3.17
CA ILE A 127 -19.28 3.54 -1.80
C ILE A 127 -20.54 2.73 -1.46
N GLY A 128 -20.45 1.92 -0.42
CA GLY A 128 -21.58 1.18 0.12
C GLY A 128 -21.72 1.40 1.62
N VAL A 129 -22.75 0.79 2.21
CA VAL A 129 -23.06 0.89 3.64
C VAL A 129 -22.77 -0.45 4.31
N LEU A 130 -21.77 -0.45 5.20
CA LEU A 130 -21.48 -1.56 6.09
C LEU A 130 -22.25 -1.37 7.39
N CYS A 131 -23.22 -2.23 7.65
CA CYS A 131 -23.97 -2.27 8.90
C CYS A 131 -23.43 -3.40 9.78
N LEU A 132 -23.01 -3.06 11.00
CA LEU A 132 -22.55 -4.03 11.99
C LEU A 132 -23.53 -4.08 13.15
N ILE A 133 -23.88 -5.30 13.57
CA ILE A 133 -24.65 -5.55 14.77
C ILE A 133 -23.71 -6.24 15.76
N VAL A 134 -23.30 -5.50 16.79
CA VAL A 134 -22.44 -5.99 17.87
C VAL A 134 -23.31 -6.67 18.92
N ARG A 135 -22.92 -7.87 19.31
CA ARG A 135 -23.63 -8.67 20.30
C ARG A 135 -22.64 -9.26 21.31
N ASP A 136 -23.09 -9.35 22.55
CA ASP A 136 -22.49 -10.18 23.58
C ASP A 136 -23.35 -11.44 23.72
N GLY A 137 -22.93 -12.52 23.05
CA GLY A 137 -23.76 -13.71 22.85
C GLY A 137 -25.05 -13.40 22.09
N ARG A 138 -26.22 -13.56 22.77
CA ARG A 138 -27.54 -13.29 22.15
C ARG A 138 -28.03 -11.85 22.34
N THR A 139 -27.34 -11.05 23.17
CA THR A 139 -27.81 -9.73 23.55
C THR A 139 -27.10 -8.65 22.71
N PRO A 140 -27.82 -7.74 22.04
CA PRO A 140 -27.19 -6.61 21.37
C PRO A 140 -26.46 -5.71 22.37
N LEU A 141 -25.23 -5.34 22.06
CA LEU A 141 -24.42 -4.51 22.94
C LEU A 141 -24.52 -3.04 22.54
N ALA A 142 -25.22 -2.24 23.35
CA ALA A 142 -25.31 -0.80 23.16
C ALA A 142 -24.10 -0.06 23.77
N GLY A 143 -23.71 1.07 23.18
CA GLY A 143 -22.61 1.89 23.67
C GLY A 143 -21.20 1.35 23.43
N ALA A 144 -21.03 0.28 22.65
CA ALA A 144 -19.73 -0.21 22.21
C ALA A 144 -19.12 0.72 21.15
N HIS A 145 -17.84 1.04 21.31
CA HIS A 145 -17.09 1.80 20.32
C HIS A 145 -16.53 0.85 19.25
N VAL A 146 -16.90 1.10 17.99
CA VAL A 146 -16.51 0.28 16.84
C VAL A 146 -15.62 1.12 15.93
N ALA A 147 -14.39 0.65 15.69
CA ALA A 147 -13.42 1.31 14.81
C ALA A 147 -13.09 0.43 13.60
N ILE A 148 -13.17 1.01 12.41
CA ILE A 148 -12.77 0.38 11.16
C ILE A 148 -11.38 0.88 10.77
N ARG A 149 -10.44 -0.06 10.64
CA ARG A 149 -9.03 0.20 10.37
C ARG A 149 -8.59 -0.40 9.04
N LYS A 150 -7.63 0.26 8.40
CA LYS A 150 -6.85 -0.27 7.28
C LYS A 150 -5.37 -0.15 7.65
N GLY A 151 -4.76 -1.29 8.01
CA GLY A 151 -3.43 -1.29 8.63
C GLY A 151 -3.45 -0.56 9.98
N LYS A 152 -2.55 0.41 10.17
CA LYS A 152 -2.45 1.22 11.39
C LYS A 152 -3.42 2.42 11.42
N LEU A 153 -4.06 2.75 10.30
CA LEU A 153 -4.93 3.92 10.18
C LEU A 153 -6.38 3.57 10.54
N VAL A 154 -6.99 4.36 11.42
CA VAL A 154 -8.43 4.35 11.67
C VAL A 154 -9.12 5.15 10.57
N MET A 155 -9.95 4.48 9.76
CA MET A 155 -10.68 5.10 8.65
C MET A 155 -11.94 5.79 9.14
N THR A 156 -12.65 5.16 10.08
CA THR A 156 -13.88 5.67 10.68
C THR A 156 -14.14 4.92 11.99
N SER A 157 -14.90 5.52 12.88
CA SER A 157 -15.35 4.93 14.13
C SER A 157 -16.68 5.53 14.55
N ASP A 158 -17.51 4.73 15.20
CA ASP A 158 -18.80 5.16 15.72
C ASP A 158 -19.22 4.25 16.88
N VAL A 159 -20.27 4.65 17.61
CA VAL A 159 -20.76 3.96 18.80
C VAL A 159 -22.09 3.28 18.48
N THR A 160 -22.24 2.02 18.91
CA THR A 160 -23.44 1.23 18.68
C THR A 160 -24.67 1.83 19.39
N ASP A 161 -25.81 1.85 18.69
CA ASP A 161 -27.10 2.29 19.22
C ASP A 161 -27.73 1.31 20.24
N SER A 162 -28.96 1.60 20.70
CA SER A 162 -29.71 0.74 21.64
C SER A 162 -29.97 -0.68 21.12
N GLY A 163 -29.88 -0.90 19.81
CA GLY A 163 -30.00 -2.21 19.16
C GLY A 163 -28.65 -2.86 18.85
N GLY A 164 -27.54 -2.32 19.38
CA GLY A 164 -26.19 -2.80 19.11
C GLY A 164 -25.70 -2.53 17.70
N LYS A 165 -26.38 -1.64 16.96
CA LYS A 165 -26.14 -1.41 15.53
C LYS A 165 -25.29 -0.18 15.29
N VAL A 166 -24.40 -0.27 14.30
CA VAL A 166 -23.59 0.84 13.78
C VAL A 166 -23.50 0.73 12.26
N SER A 167 -23.39 1.84 11.55
CA SER A 167 -23.36 1.85 10.08
C SER A 167 -22.33 2.81 9.53
N PHE A 168 -21.49 2.30 8.62
CA PHE A 168 -20.39 3.04 8.02
C PHE A 168 -20.56 3.14 6.52
N ARG A 169 -20.26 4.31 5.95
CA ARG A 169 -20.14 4.50 4.51
C ARG A 169 -18.69 4.28 4.11
N LEU A 170 -18.41 3.18 3.43
CA LEU A 170 -17.06 2.74 3.10
C LEU A 170 -16.99 2.33 1.63
N LEU A 171 -15.78 2.39 1.06
CA LEU A 171 -15.51 1.75 -0.21
C LEU A 171 -15.54 0.22 -0.02
N ASN A 172 -15.97 -0.51 -1.03
CA ASN A 172 -15.78 -1.95 -1.07
C ASN A 172 -14.30 -2.31 -0.88
N GLY A 173 -14.03 -3.22 0.06
CA GLY A 173 -12.68 -3.57 0.47
C GLY A 173 -12.65 -4.42 1.74
N ARG A 174 -11.42 -4.77 2.15
CA ARG A 174 -11.14 -5.56 3.34
C ARG A 174 -10.64 -4.65 4.46
N TYR A 175 -11.26 -4.76 5.63
CA TYR A 175 -10.98 -3.92 6.79
C TYR A 175 -10.77 -4.74 8.04
N MET A 176 -10.07 -4.16 9.01
CA MET A 176 -10.01 -4.66 10.38
C MET A 176 -11.03 -3.89 11.21
N CYS A 177 -12.04 -4.59 11.72
CA CYS A 177 -13.00 -4.05 12.67
C CYS A 177 -12.50 -4.34 14.08
N VAL A 178 -12.44 -3.31 14.91
CA VAL A 178 -12.07 -3.39 16.32
C VAL A 178 -13.26 -2.93 17.13
N VAL A 179 -13.74 -3.77 18.04
CA VAL A 179 -14.83 -3.45 18.98
C VAL A 179 -14.22 -3.29 20.37
N SER A 180 -14.53 -2.17 21.00
CA SER A 180 -14.07 -1.80 22.34
C SER A 180 -15.23 -1.34 23.20
N ASP A 181 -15.21 -1.63 24.49
CA ASP A 181 -16.15 -1.11 25.47
C ASP A 181 -15.42 -0.23 26.52
N ARG A 182 -16.10 0.09 27.63
CA ARG A 182 -15.53 0.91 28.72
C ARG A 182 -14.38 0.21 29.48
N ILE A 183 -14.20 -1.09 29.29
CA ILE A 183 -13.23 -1.93 30.01
C ILE A 183 -12.01 -2.20 29.11
N GLY A 184 -12.16 -2.14 27.78
CA GLY A 184 -11.05 -2.17 26.82
C GLY A 184 -11.43 -2.71 25.44
N GLU A 185 -10.43 -3.10 24.65
CA GLU A 185 -10.66 -3.80 23.38
C GLU A 185 -11.22 -5.19 23.66
N ARG A 186 -12.39 -5.50 23.08
CA ARG A 186 -13.09 -6.78 23.27
C ARG A 186 -12.84 -7.76 22.15
N THR A 187 -12.76 -7.29 20.90
CA THR A 187 -12.58 -8.16 19.74
C THR A 187 -12.03 -7.40 18.55
N ARG A 188 -11.24 -8.11 17.74
CA ARG A 188 -10.83 -7.70 16.40
C ARG A 188 -11.24 -8.75 15.38
N CYS A 189 -11.87 -8.34 14.29
CA CYS A 189 -12.25 -9.25 13.21
C CYS A 189 -11.98 -8.62 11.83
N ILE A 190 -11.78 -9.47 10.83
CA ILE A 190 -11.59 -9.04 9.45
C ILE A 190 -12.95 -9.01 8.77
N ILE A 191 -13.28 -7.87 8.16
CA ILE A 191 -14.51 -7.67 7.42
C ILE A 191 -14.19 -7.43 5.97
N GLU A 192 -14.63 -8.36 5.14
CA GLU A 192 -14.68 -8.21 3.69
C GLU A 192 -16.04 -7.62 3.30
N PHE A 193 -16.00 -6.49 2.60
CA PHE A 193 -17.14 -5.71 2.19
C PHE A 193 -17.11 -5.55 0.66
N HIS A 194 -17.96 -6.27 -0.06
CA HIS A 194 -17.96 -6.28 -1.53
C HIS A 194 -19.27 -5.81 -2.17
N GLU A 195 -20.36 -5.83 -1.40
CA GLU A 195 -21.69 -5.46 -1.86
C GLU A 195 -22.07 -4.03 -1.44
N PRO A 196 -23.02 -3.36 -2.12
CA PRO A 196 -23.42 -1.99 -1.78
C PRO A 196 -24.02 -1.83 -0.38
N GLN A 197 -24.61 -2.89 0.16
CA GLN A 197 -25.12 -2.95 1.53
C GLN A 197 -24.81 -4.32 2.10
N VAL A 198 -24.15 -4.35 3.26
CA VAL A 198 -23.82 -5.60 3.96
C VAL A 198 -24.18 -5.44 5.41
N GLU A 199 -24.96 -6.38 5.95
CA GLU A 199 -25.22 -6.50 7.38
C GLU A 199 -24.43 -7.68 7.93
N LYS A 200 -23.60 -7.43 8.94
CA LYS A 200 -22.77 -8.46 9.58
C LYS A 200 -22.93 -8.44 11.09
N TYR A 201 -22.95 -9.63 11.66
CA TYR A 201 -22.95 -9.84 13.10
C TYR A 201 -21.53 -9.96 13.62
N VAL A 202 -21.24 -9.23 14.69
CA VAL A 202 -19.97 -9.33 15.41
C VAL A 202 -20.30 -9.77 16.83
N ASP A 203 -19.97 -11.02 17.16
CA ASP A 203 -20.06 -11.53 18.53
C ASP A 203 -18.74 -11.26 19.24
N ILE A 204 -18.81 -10.66 20.43
CA ILE A 204 -17.63 -10.37 21.24
C ILE A 204 -17.33 -11.42 22.31
N GLY A 205 -18.19 -12.45 22.42
CA GLY A 205 -18.02 -13.56 23.36
C GLY A 205 -18.24 -13.14 24.82
N GLY A 206 -19.23 -13.76 25.47
CA GLY A 206 -19.37 -13.70 26.91
C GLY A 206 -18.29 -14.54 27.58
N THR A 207 -17.77 -14.09 28.72
CA THR A 207 -17.04 -14.96 29.64
C THR A 207 -17.89 -16.19 29.91
N GLU A 208 -17.39 -17.38 29.56
CA GLU A 208 -17.91 -18.61 30.15
C GLU A 208 -17.64 -18.49 31.66
N ASP A 209 -18.66 -18.08 32.41
CA ASP A 209 -18.72 -18.34 33.84
C ASP A 209 -18.67 -19.86 34.00
N GLU A 210 -17.51 -20.38 34.39
CA GLU A 210 -17.38 -21.70 34.99
C GLU A 210 -18.22 -21.72 36.27
N PHE A 211 -19.52 -22.03 36.13
CA PHE A 211 -20.30 -22.54 37.24
C PHE A 211 -19.81 -23.96 37.55
N ARG A 212 -19.01 -24.07 38.61
CA ARG A 212 -18.88 -25.28 39.41
C ARG A 212 -18.87 -24.96 40.90
#